data_AF-A0A351HPJ6-F1
#
_entry.id   AF-A0A351HPJ6-F1
#
_cell.length_a   1.000
_cell.length_b   1.000
_cell.length_c   1.000
_cell.angle_alpha   90.00
_cell.angle_beta   90.00
_cell.angle_gamma   90.00
#
_symmetry.space_group_name_H-M   'P 1'
#
loop_
_entity.id
_entity.type
_entity.pdbx_description
1 polymer ?
#
loop_
_entity_poly.entity_id
_entity_poly.type
_entity_poly.pdbx_seq_one_letter_code
_entity_poly.pdbx_strand_id
1 'polypeptide(L)'
;MTIKQLIDKYTADRNYYLTIKYNETLLRSDFLDPFFELLGWDIKNNAGKPTNEREVILEEALKANASEHSKKPDYTFRLFSERKFFLEAKKPCVSIESNNDTAKQVRRYGFTAKLKISVLSNFEYLLIYDTSVKVEKDDNHQKALIKKYHYTEYESKFEEIKKLLGKESVYSGTFETEWKEIESKINQYSIDNLFLNQINEWRKALGCEIYKNEPKIDEQQLNDVVQSYINRVIFLRVCEDRNLEDYQTLLKFANANDFKALIKKFEDADKRYNSGLFDQLLKDKIVENVSSVFWTIIKQLYYPESPYSFSVFSSDVLGSIYEIFLSEKLSVQSGSVVLVKKPENIDRDIITTPTFIISDILRNTVLKKCEGKTDNEILKLKFADISCGSGAFLLELFQLINDILIDYYLKKNKIKLIQTNINTYKLPFEIKRQLLLNCIYGVDKDYNAVEATKFGLL
;
A
#
# COMPACT_ATOMS: atom_id res chain seq x y z
N MET A 1 -19.29 27.24 -7.59
CA MET A 1 -20.31 26.24 -7.97
C MET A 1 -20.98 25.76 -6.68
N THR A 2 -22.29 25.61 -6.62
CA THR A 2 -23.00 25.03 -5.46
C THR A 2 -23.32 23.56 -5.71
N ILE A 3 -23.67 22.79 -4.66
CA ILE A 3 -24.08 21.39 -4.83
C ILE A 3 -25.29 21.27 -5.76
N LYS A 4 -26.26 22.18 -5.63
CA LYS A 4 -27.43 22.26 -6.52
C LYS A 4 -27.03 22.47 -7.98
N GLN A 5 -26.13 23.41 -8.26
CA GLN A 5 -25.64 23.63 -9.63
C GLN A 5 -24.94 22.39 -10.22
N LEU A 6 -24.26 21.59 -9.38
CA LEU A 6 -23.62 20.36 -9.80
C LEU A 6 -24.63 19.25 -10.13
N ILE A 7 -25.69 19.14 -9.32
CA ILE A 7 -26.83 18.25 -9.56
C ILE A 7 -27.57 18.65 -10.84
N ASP A 8 -27.84 19.94 -11.02
CA ASP A 8 -28.53 20.48 -12.20
C ASP A 8 -27.72 20.19 -13.48
N LYS A 9 -26.40 20.39 -13.43
CA LYS A 9 -25.47 20.03 -14.54
C LYS A 9 -25.54 18.54 -14.87
N TYR A 10 -25.52 17.66 -13.87
CA TYR A 10 -25.58 16.22 -14.12
C TYR A 10 -26.95 15.82 -14.70
N THR A 11 -28.03 16.39 -14.16
CA THR A 11 -29.40 16.09 -14.57
C THR A 11 -29.66 16.50 -16.01
N ALA A 12 -29.18 17.67 -16.42
CA ALA A 12 -29.39 18.21 -17.77
C ALA A 12 -28.87 17.28 -18.87
N ASP A 13 -27.70 16.65 -18.65
CA ASP A 13 -27.02 15.82 -19.64
C ASP A 13 -26.87 14.34 -19.20
N ARG A 14 -27.69 13.88 -18.24
CA ARG A 14 -27.58 12.53 -17.65
C ARG A 14 -27.55 11.42 -18.69
N ASN A 15 -28.39 11.52 -19.74
CA ASN A 15 -28.43 10.53 -20.81
C ASN A 15 -27.09 10.39 -21.55
N TYR A 16 -26.33 11.48 -21.70
CA TYR A 16 -25.00 11.44 -22.29
C TYR A 16 -23.97 10.85 -21.33
N TYR A 17 -24.00 11.23 -20.05
CA TYR A 17 -23.08 10.72 -19.03
C TYR A 17 -23.20 9.21 -18.80
N LEU A 18 -24.39 8.65 -19.00
CA LEU A 18 -24.65 7.20 -18.94
C LEU A 18 -24.20 6.42 -20.20
N THR A 19 -23.62 7.09 -21.19
CA THR A 19 -23.06 6.40 -22.36
C THR A 19 -21.64 5.90 -22.09
N ILE A 20 -21.24 4.82 -22.77
CA ILE A 20 -19.87 4.27 -22.73
C ILE A 20 -18.80 5.29 -23.17
N LYS A 21 -19.18 6.30 -23.96
CA LYS A 21 -18.30 7.35 -24.47
C LYS A 21 -17.82 8.28 -23.35
N TYR A 22 -18.63 8.47 -22.31
CA TYR A 22 -18.26 9.27 -21.16
C TYR A 22 -17.37 8.46 -20.21
N ASN A 23 -16.12 8.86 -20.09
CA ASN A 23 -15.11 8.09 -19.36
C ASN A 23 -14.97 8.55 -17.90
N GLU A 24 -14.24 7.75 -17.13
CA GLU A 24 -14.03 7.97 -15.69
C GLU A 24 -13.22 9.24 -15.42
N THR A 25 -12.26 9.58 -16.26
CA THR A 25 -11.46 10.81 -16.13
C THR A 25 -12.31 12.07 -16.25
N LEU A 26 -13.25 12.10 -17.22
CA LEU A 26 -14.19 13.20 -17.38
C LEU A 26 -15.16 13.28 -16.19
N LEU A 27 -15.69 12.13 -15.72
CA LEU A 27 -16.51 12.11 -14.51
C LEU A 27 -15.78 12.74 -13.31
N ARG A 28 -14.52 12.35 -13.13
CA ARG A 28 -13.66 12.85 -12.06
C ARG A 28 -13.54 14.38 -12.14
N SER A 29 -13.12 14.93 -13.28
CA SER A 29 -12.94 16.38 -13.45
C SER A 29 -14.24 17.17 -13.35
N ASP A 30 -15.32 16.63 -13.90
CA ASP A 30 -16.56 17.39 -14.12
C ASP A 30 -17.52 17.34 -12.93
N PHE A 31 -17.38 16.32 -12.08
CA PHE A 31 -18.33 16.02 -11.02
C PHE A 31 -17.69 15.64 -9.68
N LEU A 32 -16.76 14.67 -9.64
CA LEU A 32 -16.19 14.26 -8.34
C LEU A 32 -15.23 15.29 -7.75
N ASP A 33 -14.32 15.88 -8.55
CA ASP A 33 -13.42 16.93 -8.07
C ASP A 33 -14.22 18.12 -7.52
N PRO A 34 -15.20 18.70 -8.25
CA PRO A 34 -16.04 19.77 -7.71
C PRO A 34 -16.86 19.34 -6.49
N PHE A 35 -17.36 18.11 -6.44
CA PHE A 35 -18.12 17.60 -5.30
C PHE A 35 -17.28 17.57 -4.02
N PHE A 36 -16.06 17.02 -4.08
CA PHE A 36 -15.17 16.98 -2.92
C PHE A 36 -14.55 18.35 -2.59
N GLU A 37 -14.37 19.23 -3.58
CA GLU A 37 -14.05 20.65 -3.34
C GLU A 37 -15.16 21.33 -2.53
N LEU A 38 -16.44 21.03 -2.79
CA LEU A 38 -17.57 21.54 -2.00
C LEU A 38 -17.64 20.94 -0.58
N LEU A 39 -17.04 19.78 -0.36
CA LEU A 39 -16.81 19.20 0.97
C LEU A 39 -15.57 19.80 1.68
N GLY A 40 -14.91 20.78 1.04
CA GLY A 40 -13.81 21.58 1.57
C GLY A 40 -12.41 21.08 1.21
N TRP A 41 -12.29 19.97 0.47
CA TRP A 41 -10.98 19.39 0.13
C TRP A 41 -10.28 20.14 -0.99
N ASP A 42 -8.96 20.33 -0.87
CA ASP A 42 -8.16 20.95 -1.93
C ASP A 42 -7.63 19.90 -2.93
N ILE A 43 -8.48 19.48 -3.86
CA ILE A 43 -8.16 18.44 -4.86
C ILE A 43 -7.03 18.86 -5.79
N LYS A 44 -7.03 20.12 -6.25
CA LYS A 44 -6.09 20.65 -7.25
C LYS A 44 -4.83 21.26 -6.63
N ASN A 45 -4.70 21.21 -5.30
CA ASN A 45 -3.67 21.88 -4.51
C ASN A 45 -3.57 23.38 -4.79
N ASN A 46 -4.73 24.06 -4.88
CA ASN A 46 -4.83 25.50 -5.11
C ASN A 46 -4.21 26.32 -3.97
N ALA A 47 -4.20 25.79 -2.74
CA ALA A 47 -3.53 26.40 -1.60
C ALA A 47 -1.99 26.33 -1.70
N GLY A 48 -1.44 25.60 -2.69
CA GLY A 48 0.00 25.50 -2.91
C GLY A 48 0.73 24.79 -1.78
N LYS A 49 0.07 23.84 -1.11
CA LYS A 49 0.67 23.11 0.00
C LYS A 49 1.86 22.27 -0.46
N PRO A 50 2.88 22.12 0.41
CA PRO A 50 3.95 21.16 0.23
C PRO A 50 3.43 19.75 -0.03
N THR A 51 4.19 18.94 -0.77
CA THR A 51 3.75 17.60 -1.21
C THR A 51 3.38 16.67 -0.04
N ASN A 52 4.13 16.73 1.06
CA ASN A 52 3.88 15.99 2.30
C ASN A 52 2.64 16.48 3.09
N GLU A 53 2.14 17.69 2.78
CA GLU A 53 0.96 18.30 3.42
C GLU A 53 -0.28 18.29 2.52
N ARG A 54 -0.18 17.75 1.30
CA ARG A 54 -1.31 17.63 0.38
C ARG A 54 -2.40 16.75 0.98
N GLU A 55 -3.60 17.31 1.02
CA GLU A 55 -4.79 16.72 1.60
C GLU A 55 -5.35 15.59 0.72
N VAL A 56 -5.16 15.68 -0.59
CA VAL A 56 -5.68 14.68 -1.54
C VAL A 56 -4.60 14.30 -2.54
N ILE A 57 -4.43 12.98 -2.74
CA ILE A 57 -3.56 12.41 -3.76
C ILE A 57 -4.44 11.75 -4.82
N LEU A 58 -4.24 12.16 -6.07
CA LEU A 58 -4.89 11.58 -7.25
C LEU A 58 -3.95 10.55 -7.88
N GLU A 59 -4.43 9.31 -8.00
CA GLU A 59 -3.68 8.26 -8.69
C GLU A 59 -3.84 8.36 -10.22
N GLU A 60 -2.84 7.81 -10.92
CA GLU A 60 -2.80 7.75 -12.39
C GLU A 60 -3.86 6.76 -12.92
N ALA A 61 -4.40 7.05 -14.09
CA ALA A 61 -5.18 6.06 -14.82
C ALA A 61 -4.30 4.84 -15.14
N LEU A 62 -4.88 3.65 -15.09
CA LEU A 62 -4.19 2.41 -15.47
C LEU A 62 -3.58 2.54 -16.87
N LYS A 63 -2.35 2.03 -17.04
CA LYS A 63 -1.77 1.84 -18.37
C LYS A 63 -2.64 0.83 -19.14
N ALA A 64 -2.67 0.92 -20.48
CA ALA A 64 -3.55 0.11 -21.33
C ALA A 64 -3.45 -1.42 -21.13
N ASN A 65 -2.32 -1.91 -20.60
CA ASN A 65 -2.07 -3.33 -20.35
C ASN A 65 -2.12 -3.72 -18.85
N ALA A 66 -2.46 -2.79 -17.96
CA ALA A 66 -2.48 -3.03 -16.53
C ALA A 66 -3.81 -3.66 -16.08
N SER A 67 -3.74 -4.57 -15.11
CA SER A 67 -4.90 -5.26 -14.57
C SER A 67 -5.74 -4.33 -13.70
N GLU A 68 -7.08 -4.46 -13.72
CA GLU A 68 -7.94 -3.75 -12.77
C GLU A 68 -7.64 -4.12 -11.31
N HIS A 69 -7.08 -5.31 -11.06
CA HIS A 69 -6.66 -5.73 -9.72
C HIS A 69 -5.34 -5.10 -9.26
N SER A 70 -4.51 -4.56 -10.16
CA SER A 70 -3.32 -3.78 -9.81
C SER A 70 -3.60 -2.27 -9.75
N LYS A 71 -4.88 -1.87 -9.86
CA LYS A 71 -5.28 -0.47 -9.72
C LYS A 71 -5.08 0.00 -8.27
N LYS A 72 -4.67 1.25 -8.13
CA LYS A 72 -4.72 1.98 -6.87
C LYS A 72 -6.02 2.78 -6.78
N PRO A 73 -6.50 3.10 -5.56
CA PRO A 73 -7.68 3.95 -5.42
C PRO A 73 -7.50 5.29 -6.14
N ASP A 74 -8.51 5.76 -6.86
CA ASP A 74 -8.41 6.99 -7.65
C ASP A 74 -8.07 8.23 -6.82
N TYR A 75 -8.55 8.28 -5.59
CA TYR A 75 -8.26 9.34 -4.63
C TYR A 75 -7.88 8.76 -3.27
N THR A 76 -6.88 9.37 -2.66
CA THR A 76 -6.53 9.15 -1.25
C THR A 76 -6.66 10.46 -0.48
N PHE A 77 -7.55 10.49 0.50
CA PHE A 77 -7.77 11.64 1.38
C PHE A 77 -6.94 11.47 2.66
N ARG A 78 -6.23 12.53 3.06
CA ARG A 78 -5.21 12.48 4.10
C ARG A 78 -5.23 13.69 5.02
N LEU A 79 -4.71 13.50 6.22
CA LEU A 79 -4.33 14.55 7.16
C LEU A 79 -2.83 14.39 7.46
N PHE A 80 -1.99 15.36 7.05
CA PHE A 80 -0.53 15.32 7.25
C PHE A 80 0.11 13.96 6.89
N SER A 81 -0.18 13.45 5.69
CA SER A 81 0.24 12.14 5.16
C SER A 81 -0.45 10.90 5.75
N GLU A 82 -1.16 11.01 6.86
CA GLU A 82 -2.01 9.94 7.39
C GLU A 82 -3.25 9.75 6.50
N ARG A 83 -3.46 8.54 5.99
CA ARG A 83 -4.61 8.21 5.14
C ARG A 83 -5.88 8.11 6.00
N LYS A 84 -6.98 8.75 5.55
CA LYS A 84 -8.27 8.72 6.24
C LYS A 84 -9.29 7.85 5.53
N PHE A 85 -9.45 8.02 4.22
CA PHE A 85 -10.29 7.17 3.40
C PHE A 85 -9.86 7.21 1.93
N PHE A 86 -10.28 6.21 1.19
CA PHE A 86 -10.13 6.14 -0.26
C PHE A 86 -11.44 6.46 -0.97
N LEU A 87 -11.35 6.99 -2.18
CA LEU A 87 -12.46 7.03 -3.14
C LEU A 87 -12.03 6.31 -4.42
N GLU A 88 -12.82 5.32 -4.81
CA GLU A 88 -12.77 4.71 -6.15
C GLU A 88 -13.87 5.34 -7.01
N ALA A 89 -13.47 5.85 -8.17
CA ALA A 89 -14.40 6.37 -9.17
C ALA A 89 -14.76 5.26 -10.16
N LYS A 90 -15.99 5.29 -10.68
CA LYS A 90 -16.40 4.47 -11.84
C LYS A 90 -17.19 5.32 -12.82
N LYS A 91 -17.26 4.90 -14.08
CA LYS A 91 -18.12 5.57 -15.07
C LYS A 91 -19.59 5.59 -14.61
N PRO A 92 -20.37 6.64 -14.92
CA PRO A 92 -21.79 6.71 -14.55
C PRO A 92 -22.61 5.53 -15.07
N CYS A 93 -22.27 5.01 -16.25
CA CYS A 93 -22.96 3.86 -16.84
C CYS A 93 -22.76 2.54 -16.08
N VAL A 94 -21.86 2.49 -15.09
CA VAL A 94 -21.64 1.31 -14.26
C VAL A 94 -22.59 1.37 -13.06
N SER A 95 -23.45 0.37 -12.93
CA SER A 95 -24.39 0.19 -11.81
C SER A 95 -23.67 -0.23 -10.52
N ILE A 96 -22.93 0.70 -9.91
CA ILE A 96 -22.11 0.44 -8.72
C ILE A 96 -22.94 -0.01 -7.50
N GLU A 97 -24.22 0.34 -7.46
CA GLU A 97 -25.15 0.00 -6.39
C GLU A 97 -25.63 -1.46 -6.41
N SER A 98 -25.31 -2.20 -7.47
CA SER A 98 -25.64 -3.62 -7.64
C SER A 98 -24.43 -4.47 -8.05
N ASN A 99 -23.25 -3.86 -8.21
CA ASN A 99 -22.03 -4.51 -8.68
C ASN A 99 -21.17 -5.04 -7.52
N ASN A 100 -21.10 -6.36 -7.40
CA ASN A 100 -20.33 -7.02 -6.34
C ASN A 100 -18.82 -6.80 -6.50
N ASP A 101 -18.28 -6.77 -7.72
CA ASP A 101 -16.84 -6.69 -7.94
C ASP A 101 -16.27 -5.31 -7.59
N THR A 102 -17.00 -4.24 -7.92
CA THR A 102 -16.60 -2.88 -7.52
C THR A 102 -16.69 -2.69 -6.01
N ALA A 103 -17.72 -3.24 -5.37
CA ALA A 103 -17.86 -3.21 -3.91
C ALA A 103 -16.74 -3.99 -3.20
N LYS A 104 -16.39 -5.18 -3.71
CA LYS A 104 -15.27 -5.97 -3.18
C LYS A 104 -13.94 -5.24 -3.39
N GLN A 105 -13.70 -4.65 -4.57
CA GLN A 105 -12.47 -3.91 -4.86
C GLN A 105 -12.24 -2.77 -3.85
N VAL A 106 -13.22 -1.86 -3.69
CA VAL A 106 -13.07 -0.70 -2.80
C VAL A 106 -12.91 -1.12 -1.34
N ARG A 107 -13.63 -2.15 -0.90
CA ARG A 107 -13.50 -2.71 0.46
C ARG A 107 -12.12 -3.33 0.70
N ARG A 108 -11.56 -4.03 -0.29
CA ARG A 108 -10.21 -4.61 -0.18
C ARG A 108 -9.14 -3.54 0.00
N TYR A 109 -9.26 -2.40 -0.68
CA TYR A 109 -8.35 -1.28 -0.48
C TYR A 109 -8.38 -0.78 0.97
N GLY A 110 -9.57 -0.44 1.47
CA GLY A 110 -9.71 0.05 2.84
C GLY A 110 -9.32 -0.97 3.90
N PHE A 111 -9.70 -2.24 3.72
CA PHE A 111 -9.31 -3.35 4.60
C PHE A 111 -7.78 -3.51 4.64
N THR A 112 -7.12 -3.52 3.48
CA THR A 112 -5.66 -3.67 3.43
C THR A 112 -4.93 -2.48 4.06
N ALA A 113 -5.42 -1.26 3.84
CA ALA A 113 -4.82 -0.04 4.38
C ALA A 113 -5.28 0.30 5.81
N LYS A 114 -6.06 -0.56 6.47
CA LYS A 114 -6.63 -0.36 7.82
C LYS A 114 -7.40 0.97 7.98
N LEU A 115 -8.03 1.42 6.90
CA LEU A 115 -8.86 2.62 6.96
C LEU A 115 -10.18 2.27 7.62
N LYS A 116 -10.86 3.28 8.17
CA LYS A 116 -12.18 3.10 8.80
C LYS A 116 -13.29 2.91 7.76
N ILE A 117 -13.16 3.61 6.63
CA ILE A 117 -14.13 3.54 5.54
C ILE A 117 -13.43 3.56 4.18
N SER A 118 -14.17 3.19 3.14
CA SER A 118 -13.83 3.52 1.76
C SER A 118 -15.09 3.89 0.98
N VAL A 119 -14.93 4.77 -0.01
CA VAL A 119 -16.02 5.38 -0.76
C VAL A 119 -15.98 4.91 -2.21
N LEU A 120 -17.12 4.55 -2.77
CA LEU A 120 -17.29 4.23 -4.18
C LEU A 120 -18.30 5.21 -4.79
N SER A 121 -17.94 5.86 -5.89
CA SER A 121 -18.86 6.78 -6.55
C SER A 121 -18.73 6.79 -8.06
N ASN A 122 -19.87 6.94 -8.72
CA ASN A 122 -19.99 7.26 -10.14
C ASN A 122 -20.74 8.59 -10.33
N PHE A 123 -20.74 9.45 -9.30
CA PHE A 123 -21.59 10.63 -9.06
C PHE A 123 -23.10 10.35 -9.00
N GLU A 124 -23.64 9.41 -9.77
CA GLU A 124 -25.04 9.01 -9.66
C GLU A 124 -25.35 8.41 -8.28
N TYR A 125 -24.43 7.58 -7.80
CA TYR A 125 -24.43 7.05 -6.45
C TYR A 125 -23.12 7.38 -5.73
N LEU A 126 -23.24 7.59 -4.42
CA LEU A 126 -22.11 7.61 -3.48
C LEU A 126 -22.38 6.57 -2.40
N LEU A 127 -21.47 5.60 -2.30
CA LEU A 127 -21.56 4.45 -1.40
C LEU A 127 -20.41 4.52 -0.39
N ILE A 128 -20.71 4.34 0.89
CA ILE A 128 -19.71 4.31 1.97
C ILE A 128 -19.71 2.91 2.58
N TYR A 129 -18.55 2.26 2.60
CA TYR A 129 -18.35 0.92 3.12
C TYR A 129 -17.53 0.89 4.41
N ASP A 130 -17.93 0.01 5.34
CA ASP A 130 -17.14 -0.43 6.49
C ASP A 130 -16.02 -1.35 5.99
N THR A 131 -14.80 -1.03 6.40
CA THR A 131 -13.57 -1.70 5.97
C THR A 131 -12.94 -2.55 7.07
N SER A 132 -13.60 -2.71 8.22
CA SER A 132 -13.20 -3.65 9.29
C SER A 132 -13.51 -5.12 8.96
N VAL A 133 -14.38 -5.36 7.97
CA VAL A 133 -14.84 -6.71 7.62
C VAL A 133 -14.01 -7.28 6.47
N LYS A 134 -13.33 -8.41 6.72
CA LYS A 134 -12.59 -9.18 5.70
C LYS A 134 -13.49 -9.42 4.48
N VAL A 135 -12.92 -9.19 3.29
CA VAL A 135 -13.62 -9.38 2.02
C VAL A 135 -13.51 -10.83 1.59
N GLU A 136 -14.66 -11.49 1.46
CA GLU A 136 -14.73 -12.89 1.01
C GLU A 136 -15.15 -12.97 -0.47
N LYS A 137 -14.91 -14.13 -1.10
CA LYS A 137 -15.23 -14.36 -2.52
C LYS A 137 -16.71 -14.13 -2.85
N ASP A 138 -17.58 -14.63 -1.98
CA ASP A 138 -19.03 -14.67 -2.17
C ASP A 138 -19.75 -13.46 -1.57
N ASP A 139 -19.00 -12.45 -1.09
CA ASP A 139 -19.57 -11.20 -0.61
C ASP A 139 -20.34 -10.47 -1.73
N ASN A 140 -21.53 -9.99 -1.40
CA ASN A 140 -22.34 -9.16 -2.28
C ASN A 140 -22.14 -7.65 -2.01
N HIS A 141 -22.65 -6.81 -2.90
CA HIS A 141 -22.53 -5.34 -2.85
C HIS A 141 -23.16 -4.69 -1.61
N GLN A 142 -24.04 -5.38 -0.88
CA GLN A 142 -24.67 -4.87 0.35
C GLN A 142 -23.82 -5.15 1.60
N LYS A 143 -22.92 -6.14 1.53
CA LYS A 143 -22.05 -6.49 2.65
C LYS A 143 -21.22 -5.28 3.06
N ALA A 144 -21.29 -4.94 4.35
CA ALA A 144 -20.57 -3.82 4.94
C ALA A 144 -20.91 -2.43 4.33
N LEU A 145 -22.02 -2.30 3.60
CA LEU A 145 -22.52 -1.00 3.13
C LEU A 145 -23.12 -0.23 4.31
N ILE A 146 -22.61 0.97 4.58
CA ILE A 146 -23.07 1.84 5.68
C ILE A 146 -24.10 2.85 5.15
N LYS A 147 -23.75 3.53 4.06
CA LYS A 147 -24.57 4.60 3.47
C LYS A 147 -24.58 4.48 1.95
N LYS A 148 -25.74 4.82 1.38
CA LYS A 148 -25.97 4.95 -0.05
C LYS A 148 -26.75 6.25 -0.28
N TYR A 149 -26.24 7.09 -1.17
CA TYR A 149 -26.90 8.32 -1.58
C TYR A 149 -27.01 8.31 -3.10
N HIS A 150 -28.19 8.61 -3.62
CA HIS A 150 -28.39 8.96 -5.02
C HIS A 150 -28.14 10.46 -5.23
N TYR A 151 -27.71 10.89 -6.42
CA TYR A 151 -27.36 12.28 -6.69
C TYR A 151 -28.52 13.27 -6.42
N THR A 152 -29.76 12.83 -6.57
CA THR A 152 -30.96 13.62 -6.26
C THR A 152 -31.13 13.92 -4.76
N GLU A 153 -30.46 13.15 -3.90
CA GLU A 153 -30.47 13.33 -2.45
C GLU A 153 -29.31 14.21 -1.96
N TYR A 154 -28.34 14.53 -2.83
CA TYR A 154 -27.13 15.24 -2.41
C TYR A 154 -27.41 16.61 -1.82
N GLU A 155 -28.41 17.36 -2.32
CA GLU A 155 -28.77 18.66 -1.74
C GLU A 155 -29.34 18.52 -0.32
N SER A 156 -30.30 17.62 -0.11
CA SER A 156 -30.95 17.43 1.19
C SER A 156 -30.07 16.72 2.22
N LYS A 157 -29.12 15.90 1.76
CA LYS A 157 -28.18 15.14 2.58
C LYS A 157 -26.78 15.75 2.66
N PHE A 158 -26.56 16.95 2.09
CA PHE A 158 -25.20 17.49 1.95
C PHE A 158 -24.50 17.69 3.29
N GLU A 159 -25.21 18.17 4.31
CA GLU A 159 -24.63 18.36 5.65
C GLU A 159 -24.28 17.03 6.33
N GLU A 160 -25.07 15.98 6.10
CA GLU A 160 -24.73 14.63 6.55
C GLU A 160 -23.45 14.14 5.85
N ILE A 161 -23.37 14.28 4.53
CA ILE A 161 -22.19 13.90 3.74
C ILE A 161 -20.94 14.67 4.18
N LYS A 162 -21.06 15.99 4.44
CA LYS A 162 -19.97 16.81 5.01
C LYS A 162 -19.50 16.29 6.37
N LYS A 163 -20.42 15.90 7.25
CA LYS A 163 -20.05 15.31 8.54
C LYS A 163 -19.27 14.01 8.37
N LEU A 164 -19.66 13.17 7.40
CA LEU A 164 -19.05 11.86 7.18
C LEU A 164 -17.70 11.92 6.43
N LEU A 165 -17.58 12.80 5.42
CA LEU A 165 -16.46 12.80 4.46
C LEU A 165 -15.76 14.16 4.31
N GLY A 166 -16.28 15.23 4.91
CA GLY A 166 -15.78 16.58 4.73
C GLY A 166 -14.47 16.86 5.43
N LYS A 167 -13.72 17.83 4.89
CA LYS A 167 -12.43 18.25 5.44
C LYS A 167 -12.55 18.71 6.89
N GLU A 168 -13.53 19.55 7.19
CA GLU A 168 -13.73 20.09 8.54
C GLU A 168 -13.95 18.98 9.59
N SER A 169 -14.67 17.93 9.20
CA SER A 169 -14.89 16.76 10.07
C SER A 169 -13.57 16.03 10.39
N VAL A 170 -12.70 15.86 9.40
CA VAL A 170 -11.36 15.27 9.58
C VAL A 170 -10.48 16.16 10.45
N TYR A 171 -10.44 17.45 10.18
CA TYR A 171 -9.55 18.40 10.86
C TYR A 171 -9.97 18.68 12.31
N SER A 172 -11.27 18.59 12.62
CA SER A 172 -11.79 18.79 13.98
C SER A 172 -11.77 17.53 14.85
N GLY A 173 -11.41 16.37 14.30
CA GLY A 173 -11.49 15.07 14.98
C GLY A 173 -12.92 14.48 15.05
N THR A 174 -13.91 15.15 14.45
CA THR A 174 -15.28 14.63 14.34
C THR A 174 -15.32 13.32 13.56
N PHE A 175 -14.52 13.20 12.50
CA PHE A 175 -14.37 11.98 11.70
C PHE A 175 -13.93 10.79 12.56
N GLU A 176 -12.96 11.01 13.46
CA GLU A 176 -12.46 9.94 14.34
C GLU A 176 -13.55 9.46 15.30
N THR A 177 -14.34 10.39 15.81
CA THR A 177 -15.46 10.12 16.72
C THR A 177 -16.58 9.37 16.00
N GLU A 178 -16.95 9.81 14.78
CA GLU A 178 -18.01 9.22 13.97
C GLU A 178 -17.72 7.74 13.65
N TRP A 179 -16.46 7.41 13.35
CA TRP A 179 -16.06 6.07 12.91
C TRP A 179 -15.36 5.24 14.00
N LYS A 180 -15.44 5.65 15.27
CA LYS A 180 -14.73 5.04 16.40
C LYS A 180 -15.07 3.55 16.60
N GLU A 181 -16.31 3.16 16.37
CA GLU A 181 -16.72 1.75 16.48
C GLU A 181 -16.02 0.88 15.45
N ILE A 182 -15.88 1.37 14.22
CA ILE A 182 -15.21 0.64 13.14
C ILE A 182 -13.71 0.55 13.44
N GLU A 183 -13.10 1.64 13.91
CA GLU A 183 -11.70 1.64 14.35
C GLU A 183 -11.45 0.60 15.45
N SER A 184 -12.36 0.50 16.43
CA SER A 184 -12.26 -0.48 17.51
C SER A 184 -12.29 -1.91 16.96
N LYS A 185 -13.12 -2.19 15.95
CA LYS A 185 -13.15 -3.50 15.26
C LYS A 185 -11.87 -3.77 14.50
N ILE A 186 -11.33 -2.78 13.77
CA ILE A 186 -10.05 -2.90 13.05
C ILE A 186 -8.92 -3.23 14.02
N ASN A 187 -8.89 -2.59 15.19
CA ASN A 187 -7.87 -2.82 16.19
C ASN A 187 -8.01 -4.19 16.88
N GLN A 188 -9.24 -4.69 17.06
CA GLN A 188 -9.49 -6.03 17.60
C GLN A 188 -9.14 -7.14 16.60
N TYR A 189 -9.51 -6.95 15.33
CA TYR A 189 -9.17 -7.85 14.23
C TYR A 189 -8.05 -7.22 13.42
N SER A 190 -6.86 -7.08 14.01
CA SER A 190 -5.76 -6.43 13.30
C SER A 190 -5.45 -7.25 12.04
N ILE A 191 -5.58 -6.58 10.89
CA ILE A 191 -5.15 -7.08 9.59
C ILE A 191 -3.72 -7.61 9.66
N ASP A 192 -2.90 -6.95 10.50
CA ASP A 192 -1.59 -7.42 10.90
C ASP A 192 -1.69 -8.85 11.38
N ASN A 193 -2.35 -9.14 12.50
CA ASN A 193 -2.42 -10.50 13.05
C ASN A 193 -2.90 -11.53 12.02
N LEU A 194 -3.88 -11.22 11.17
CA LEU A 194 -4.34 -12.16 10.15
C LEU A 194 -3.28 -12.44 9.07
N PHE A 195 -2.67 -11.39 8.51
CA PHE A 195 -1.65 -11.56 7.48
C PHE A 195 -0.35 -12.13 8.05
N LEU A 196 0.00 -11.70 9.26
CA LEU A 196 1.12 -12.16 10.05
C LEU A 196 1.00 -13.64 10.40
N ASN A 197 -0.17 -14.08 10.84
CA ASN A 197 -0.44 -15.51 11.05
C ASN A 197 -0.29 -16.28 9.74
N GLN A 198 -0.80 -15.74 8.63
CA GLN A 198 -0.65 -16.36 7.31
C GLN A 198 0.83 -16.53 6.91
N ILE A 199 1.67 -15.52 7.16
CA ILE A 199 3.12 -15.58 6.94
C ILE A 199 3.75 -16.66 7.83
N ASN A 200 3.39 -16.74 9.10
CA ASN A 200 3.90 -17.76 10.02
C ASN A 200 3.49 -19.19 9.61
N GLU A 201 2.27 -19.38 9.12
CA GLU A 201 1.84 -20.66 8.55
C GLU A 201 2.67 -21.02 7.31
N TRP A 202 2.96 -20.05 6.42
CA TRP A 202 3.87 -20.27 5.29
C TRP A 202 5.28 -20.64 5.74
N ARG A 203 5.83 -19.94 6.74
CA ARG A 203 7.16 -20.23 7.30
C ARG A 203 7.23 -21.65 7.84
N LYS A 204 6.23 -22.06 8.61
CA LYS A 204 6.16 -23.39 9.20
C LYS A 204 6.01 -24.46 8.12
N ALA A 205 5.08 -24.28 7.17
CA ALA A 205 4.88 -25.22 6.07
C ALA A 205 6.15 -25.38 5.23
N LEU A 206 6.80 -24.28 4.88
CA LEU A 206 8.03 -24.28 4.10
C LEU A 206 9.20 -24.89 4.88
N GLY A 207 9.35 -24.52 6.15
CA GLY A 207 10.37 -25.06 7.04
C GLY A 207 10.25 -26.58 7.23
N CYS A 208 9.03 -27.08 7.44
CA CYS A 208 8.76 -28.52 7.52
C CYS A 208 9.18 -29.25 6.24
N GLU A 209 8.81 -28.73 5.07
CA GLU A 209 9.08 -29.39 3.80
C GLU A 209 10.58 -29.35 3.44
N ILE A 210 11.28 -28.25 3.75
CA ILE A 210 12.74 -28.16 3.60
C ILE A 210 13.44 -29.16 4.52
N TYR A 211 13.09 -29.17 5.82
CA TYR A 211 13.72 -30.06 6.80
C TYR A 211 13.51 -31.54 6.47
N LYS A 212 12.34 -31.90 5.92
CA LYS A 212 12.06 -33.26 5.45
C LYS A 212 13.01 -33.71 4.33
N ASN A 213 13.37 -32.80 3.42
CA ASN A 213 14.26 -33.09 2.30
C ASN A 213 15.75 -32.95 2.67
N GLU A 214 16.09 -32.08 3.61
CA GLU A 214 17.45 -31.83 4.09
C GLU A 214 17.52 -31.88 5.64
N PRO A 215 17.43 -33.06 6.28
CA PRO A 215 17.36 -33.17 7.75
C PRO A 215 18.61 -32.71 8.51
N LYS A 216 19.71 -32.45 7.79
CA LYS A 216 20.98 -31.99 8.35
C LYS A 216 21.18 -30.46 8.25
N ILE A 217 20.20 -29.74 7.71
CA ILE A 217 20.24 -28.28 7.64
C ILE A 217 20.30 -27.71 9.07
N ASP A 218 21.19 -26.74 9.31
CA ASP A 218 21.21 -26.06 10.59
C ASP A 218 20.04 -25.07 10.72
N GLU A 219 19.69 -24.75 11.96
CA GLU A 219 18.52 -23.92 12.27
C GLU A 219 18.64 -22.52 11.66
N GLN A 220 19.85 -21.95 11.61
CA GLN A 220 20.08 -20.63 11.04
C GLN A 220 19.85 -20.66 9.53
N GLN A 221 20.49 -21.59 8.81
CA GLN A 221 20.29 -21.79 7.39
C GLN A 221 18.83 -22.08 7.02
N LEU A 222 18.11 -22.86 7.84
CA LEU A 222 16.68 -23.13 7.62
C LEU A 222 15.85 -21.84 7.65
N ASN A 223 16.08 -20.99 8.66
CA ASN A 223 15.39 -19.70 8.77
C ASN A 223 15.76 -18.77 7.61
N ASP A 224 17.04 -18.68 7.27
CA ASP A 224 17.53 -17.81 6.19
C ASP A 224 16.93 -18.21 4.83
N VAL A 225 16.88 -19.51 4.51
CA VAL A 225 16.29 -20.01 3.25
C VAL A 225 14.78 -19.75 3.18
N VAL A 226 14.05 -20.04 4.27
CA VAL A 226 12.59 -19.80 4.34
C VAL A 226 12.28 -18.32 4.15
N GLN A 227 13.01 -17.45 4.84
CA GLN A 227 12.81 -16.01 4.77
C GLN A 227 13.18 -15.46 3.40
N SER A 228 14.31 -15.89 2.83
CA SER A 228 14.74 -15.48 1.48
C SER A 228 13.65 -15.79 0.45
N TYR A 229 13.05 -16.98 0.52
CA TYR A 229 11.97 -17.34 -0.38
C TYR A 229 10.73 -16.44 -0.22
N ILE A 230 10.23 -16.29 1.01
CA ILE A 230 9.03 -15.48 1.27
C ILE A 230 9.26 -14.03 0.82
N ASN A 231 10.43 -13.46 1.09
CA ASN A 231 10.79 -12.12 0.66
C ASN A 231 10.76 -11.96 -0.86
N ARG A 232 11.32 -12.92 -1.62
CA ARG A 232 11.33 -12.87 -3.09
C ARG A 232 9.93 -12.92 -3.68
N VAL A 233 9.06 -13.79 -3.16
CA VAL A 233 7.69 -13.91 -3.66
C VAL A 233 6.87 -12.67 -3.32
N ILE A 234 6.97 -12.17 -2.08
CA ILE A 234 6.30 -10.93 -1.68
C ILE A 234 6.83 -9.75 -2.51
N PHE A 235 8.14 -9.65 -2.75
CA PHE A 235 8.73 -8.62 -3.60
C PHE A 235 8.11 -8.60 -4.98
N LEU A 236 8.10 -9.76 -5.65
CA LEU A 236 7.57 -9.87 -6.99
C LEU A 236 6.07 -9.61 -7.03
N ARG A 237 5.32 -10.05 -6.00
CA ARG A 237 3.90 -9.74 -5.88
C ARG A 237 3.64 -8.24 -5.73
N VAL A 238 4.44 -7.54 -4.93
CA VAL A 238 4.39 -6.07 -4.81
C VAL A 238 4.74 -5.42 -6.16
N CYS A 239 5.73 -5.95 -6.89
CA CYS A 239 6.09 -5.45 -8.21
C CYS A 239 4.96 -5.63 -9.24
N GLU A 240 4.25 -6.75 -9.23
CA GLU A 240 3.07 -6.98 -10.07
C GLU A 240 1.97 -5.95 -9.79
N ASP A 241 1.65 -5.69 -8.51
CA ASP A 241 0.61 -4.73 -8.13
C ASP A 241 1.02 -3.26 -8.32
N ARG A 242 2.32 -2.99 -8.43
CA ARG A 242 2.87 -1.66 -8.77
C ARG A 242 3.07 -1.48 -10.28
N ASN A 243 2.64 -2.43 -11.13
CA ASN A 243 2.86 -2.42 -12.58
C ASN A 243 4.34 -2.32 -12.98
N LEU A 244 5.25 -2.83 -12.14
CA LEU A 244 6.65 -3.03 -12.47
C LEU A 244 6.87 -4.37 -13.16
N GLU A 245 6.01 -5.34 -12.83
CA GLU A 245 5.95 -6.68 -13.41
C GLU A 245 4.55 -6.96 -13.95
N ASP A 246 4.44 -7.91 -14.88
CA ASP A 246 3.16 -8.30 -15.45
C ASP A 246 2.30 -9.01 -14.39
N TYR A 247 1.07 -8.54 -14.22
CA TYR A 247 0.13 -9.07 -13.23
C TYR A 247 -0.13 -10.58 -13.42
N GLN A 248 -0.20 -11.32 -12.29
CA GLN A 248 -0.42 -12.78 -12.24
C GLN A 248 0.68 -13.63 -12.90
N THR A 249 1.88 -13.10 -13.11
CA THR A 249 3.01 -13.89 -13.61
C THR A 249 3.33 -15.05 -12.66
N LEU A 250 3.43 -14.79 -11.35
CA LEU A 250 3.69 -15.87 -10.39
C LEU A 250 2.52 -16.85 -10.31
N LEU A 251 1.28 -16.34 -10.37
CA LEU A 251 0.08 -17.19 -10.36
C LEU A 251 0.04 -18.14 -11.56
N LYS A 252 0.42 -17.67 -12.76
CA LYS A 252 0.53 -18.52 -13.96
C LYS A 252 1.54 -19.65 -13.73
N PHE A 253 2.70 -19.35 -13.15
CA PHE A 253 3.69 -20.37 -12.82
C PHE A 253 3.15 -21.37 -11.78
N ALA A 254 2.44 -20.89 -10.76
CA ALA A 254 1.82 -21.74 -9.74
C ALA A 254 0.66 -22.61 -10.24
N ASN A 255 -0.02 -22.19 -11.30
CA ASN A 255 -1.06 -22.99 -11.94
C ASN A 255 -0.47 -24.04 -12.89
N ALA A 256 0.66 -23.73 -13.54
CA ALA A 256 1.37 -24.65 -14.41
C ALA A 256 2.37 -25.57 -13.67
N ASN A 257 2.59 -25.33 -12.38
CA ASN A 257 3.70 -25.90 -11.60
C ASN A 257 5.07 -25.70 -12.29
N ASP A 258 5.26 -24.55 -12.96
CA ASP A 258 6.43 -24.28 -13.80
C ASP A 258 7.58 -23.71 -12.95
N PHE A 259 8.34 -24.62 -12.37
CA PHE A 259 9.45 -24.29 -11.49
C PHE A 259 10.61 -23.60 -12.23
N LYS A 260 10.87 -24.02 -13.47
CA LYS A 260 11.92 -23.45 -14.32
C LYS A 260 11.64 -21.98 -14.63
N ALA A 261 10.39 -21.65 -14.93
CA ALA A 261 9.98 -20.27 -15.14
C ALA A 261 10.11 -19.42 -13.87
N LEU A 262 9.79 -19.99 -12.69
CA LEU A 262 9.94 -19.29 -11.40
C LEU A 262 11.41 -18.98 -11.08
N ILE A 263 12.33 -19.95 -11.24
CA ILE A 263 13.76 -19.71 -11.01
C ILE A 263 14.30 -18.66 -11.98
N LYS A 264 13.99 -18.81 -13.27
CA LYS A 264 14.38 -17.80 -14.26
C LYS A 264 13.85 -16.42 -13.89
N LYS A 265 12.61 -16.34 -13.36
CA LYS A 265 12.04 -15.07 -12.91
C LYS A 265 12.81 -14.47 -11.73
N PHE A 266 13.29 -15.29 -10.79
CA PHE A 266 14.15 -14.82 -9.71
C PHE A 266 15.49 -14.30 -10.23
N GLU A 267 16.13 -15.01 -11.17
CA GLU A 267 17.38 -14.56 -11.80
C GLU A 267 17.22 -13.25 -12.60
N ASP A 268 16.12 -13.13 -13.35
CA ASP A 268 15.82 -11.93 -14.13
C ASP A 268 15.50 -10.74 -13.20
N ALA A 269 14.79 -11.00 -12.10
CA ALA A 269 14.52 -9.99 -11.07
C ALA A 269 15.80 -9.54 -10.37
N ASP A 270 16.71 -10.46 -10.06
CA ASP A 270 18.01 -10.13 -9.48
C ASP A 270 18.79 -9.15 -10.35
N LYS A 271 18.92 -9.46 -11.64
CA LYS A 271 19.60 -8.59 -12.62
C LYS A 271 18.91 -7.23 -12.77
N ARG A 272 17.57 -7.22 -12.74
CA ARG A 272 16.77 -6.02 -12.99
C ARG A 272 16.77 -5.07 -11.80
N TYR A 273 16.60 -5.60 -10.59
CA TYR A 273 16.42 -4.81 -9.38
C TYR A 273 17.71 -4.67 -8.57
N ASN A 274 18.66 -5.60 -8.73
CA ASN A 274 19.99 -5.60 -8.12
C ASN A 274 19.95 -5.25 -6.62
N SER A 275 19.01 -5.88 -5.92
CA SER A 275 18.65 -5.57 -4.54
C SER A 275 19.45 -6.38 -3.51
N GLY A 276 20.18 -7.41 -3.95
CA GLY A 276 20.79 -8.41 -3.08
C GLY A 276 19.80 -9.42 -2.48
N LEU A 277 18.48 -9.20 -2.64
CA LEU A 277 17.43 -10.11 -2.14
C LEU A 277 17.46 -11.48 -2.84
N PHE A 278 18.04 -11.53 -4.04
CA PHE A 278 18.12 -12.74 -4.86
C PHE A 278 19.53 -13.37 -4.87
N ASP A 279 20.52 -12.74 -4.22
CA ASP A 279 21.94 -13.16 -4.20
C ASP A 279 22.20 -14.47 -3.40
N GLN A 280 21.26 -14.91 -2.55
CA GLN A 280 21.46 -16.05 -1.65
C GLN A 280 20.95 -17.41 -2.16
N LEU A 281 21.59 -18.47 -1.66
CA LEU A 281 21.44 -19.91 -1.93
C LEU A 281 20.00 -20.43 -1.91
N LEU A 282 19.28 -20.31 -3.01
CA LEU A 282 18.35 -21.38 -3.38
C LEU A 282 19.22 -22.47 -4.00
N LYS A 283 19.47 -23.56 -3.25
CA LYS A 283 19.95 -24.78 -3.91
C LYS A 283 18.82 -25.24 -4.81
N ASP A 284 18.99 -25.22 -6.13
CA ASP A 284 17.97 -25.63 -7.12
C ASP A 284 17.24 -26.93 -6.71
N LYS A 285 17.97 -27.86 -6.10
CA LYS A 285 17.47 -29.13 -5.54
C LYS A 285 16.43 -29.02 -4.42
N ILE A 286 16.54 -28.03 -3.53
CA ILE A 286 15.57 -27.82 -2.46
C ILE A 286 14.26 -27.34 -3.06
N VAL A 287 14.34 -26.55 -4.13
CA VAL A 287 13.17 -25.86 -4.64
C VAL A 287 12.32 -26.73 -5.57
N GLU A 288 12.96 -27.64 -6.32
CA GLU A 288 12.27 -28.67 -7.12
C GLU A 288 11.50 -29.68 -6.26
N ASN A 289 12.02 -30.02 -5.07
CA ASN A 289 11.43 -31.06 -4.20
C ASN A 289 10.36 -30.55 -3.23
N VAL A 290 10.27 -29.23 -3.00
CA VAL A 290 9.33 -28.58 -2.05
C VAL A 290 8.09 -27.98 -2.78
N SER A 291 7.84 -28.43 -4.00
CA SER A 291 6.98 -27.79 -5.00
C SER A 291 5.53 -27.49 -4.58
N SER A 292 4.85 -28.37 -3.84
CA SER A 292 3.43 -28.19 -3.51
C SER A 292 3.16 -27.02 -2.55
N VAL A 293 4.05 -26.83 -1.57
CA VAL A 293 3.95 -25.74 -0.58
C VAL A 293 4.19 -24.40 -1.26
N PHE A 294 5.15 -24.34 -2.19
CA PHE A 294 5.46 -23.11 -2.93
C PHE A 294 4.28 -22.58 -3.72
N TRP A 295 3.60 -23.45 -4.46
CA TRP A 295 2.45 -23.06 -5.24
C TRP A 295 1.27 -22.64 -4.37
N THR A 296 1.12 -23.24 -3.20
CA THR A 296 0.11 -22.85 -2.21
C THR A 296 0.37 -21.44 -1.70
N ILE A 297 1.61 -21.12 -1.30
CA ILE A 297 2.00 -19.77 -0.85
C ILE A 297 1.70 -18.73 -1.94
N ILE A 298 2.11 -19.02 -3.18
CA ILE A 298 1.89 -18.11 -4.30
C ILE A 298 0.40 -17.87 -4.52
N LYS A 299 -0.43 -18.91 -4.56
CA LYS A 299 -1.89 -18.79 -4.76
C LYS A 299 -2.57 -17.96 -3.67
N GLN A 300 -2.14 -18.13 -2.42
CA GLN A 300 -2.65 -17.40 -1.25
C GLN A 300 -2.25 -15.91 -1.21
N LEU A 301 -1.44 -15.43 -2.17
CA LEU A 301 -1.15 -14.01 -2.39
C LEU A 301 -2.07 -13.34 -3.42
N TYR A 302 -2.98 -14.09 -4.05
CA TYR A 302 -3.92 -13.58 -5.04
C TYR A 302 -5.36 -13.68 -4.57
N TYR A 303 -6.16 -12.69 -4.95
CA TYR A 303 -7.61 -12.77 -4.80
C TYR A 303 -8.16 -13.91 -5.68
N PRO A 304 -9.12 -14.73 -5.21
CA PRO A 304 -9.90 -14.57 -3.97
C PRO A 304 -9.33 -15.22 -2.71
N GLU A 305 -8.22 -15.97 -2.79
CA GLU A 305 -7.62 -16.60 -1.61
C GLU A 305 -7.05 -15.56 -0.63
N SER A 306 -6.55 -14.45 -1.17
CA SER A 306 -6.07 -13.30 -0.41
C SER A 306 -7.07 -12.14 -0.48
N PRO A 307 -7.54 -11.60 0.66
CA PRO A 307 -8.34 -10.38 0.66
C PRO A 307 -7.48 -9.13 0.37
N TYR A 308 -6.15 -9.23 0.50
CA TYR A 308 -5.26 -8.09 0.49
C TYR A 308 -5.01 -7.52 -0.91
N SER A 309 -4.76 -6.21 -0.98
CA SER A 309 -4.40 -5.50 -2.21
C SER A 309 -3.00 -4.90 -2.06
N PHE A 310 -1.98 -5.51 -2.69
CA PHE A 310 -0.58 -5.08 -2.55
C PHE A 310 -0.33 -3.69 -3.16
N SER A 311 -1.25 -3.18 -3.98
CA SER A 311 -1.24 -1.82 -4.52
C SER A 311 -1.32 -0.73 -3.43
N VAL A 312 -1.90 -1.03 -2.27
CA VAL A 312 -2.09 -0.09 -1.16
C VAL A 312 -1.28 -0.43 0.10
N PHE A 313 -0.47 -1.49 0.08
CA PHE A 313 0.43 -1.83 1.21
C PHE A 313 1.31 -0.63 1.56
N SER A 314 1.24 -0.21 2.82
CA SER A 314 2.15 0.80 3.35
C SER A 314 3.51 0.18 3.70
N SER A 315 4.50 1.06 3.81
CA SER A 315 5.78 0.80 4.48
C SER A 315 5.59 0.12 5.83
N ASP A 316 4.60 0.57 6.62
CA ASP A 316 4.31 0.02 7.94
C ASP A 316 3.92 -1.45 7.91
N VAL A 317 3.06 -1.87 6.96
CA VAL A 317 2.65 -3.28 6.86
C VAL A 317 3.84 -4.17 6.51
N LEU A 318 4.72 -3.70 5.62
CA LEU A 318 5.97 -4.41 5.34
C LEU A 318 6.84 -4.50 6.60
N GLY A 319 7.01 -3.38 7.31
CA GLY A 319 7.71 -3.32 8.60
C GLY A 319 7.19 -4.35 9.61
N SER A 320 5.87 -4.46 9.75
CA SER A 320 5.22 -5.43 10.65
C SER A 320 5.46 -6.89 10.26
N ILE A 321 5.51 -7.22 8.96
CA ILE A 321 5.88 -8.57 8.50
C ILE A 321 7.29 -8.92 9.00
N TYR A 322 8.21 -7.96 8.89
CA TYR A 322 9.59 -8.15 9.30
C TYR A 322 9.76 -8.22 10.81
N GLU A 323 8.99 -7.45 11.58
CA GLU A 323 8.94 -7.60 13.03
C GLU A 323 8.62 -9.04 13.46
N ILE A 324 7.80 -9.77 12.71
CA ILE A 324 7.53 -11.18 13.01
C ILE A 324 8.70 -12.10 12.70
N PHE A 325 9.39 -11.87 11.57
CA PHE A 325 10.63 -12.60 11.30
C PHE A 325 11.69 -12.33 12.39
N LEU A 326 11.63 -11.15 13.00
CA LEU A 326 12.47 -10.79 14.14
C LEU A 326 11.98 -11.42 15.44
N SER A 327 10.67 -11.57 15.66
CA SER A 327 10.08 -12.04 16.92
C SER A 327 10.17 -13.55 17.12
N GLU A 328 10.03 -14.32 16.05
CA GLU A 328 9.94 -15.78 16.07
C GLU A 328 10.94 -16.42 15.11
N LYS A 329 11.40 -17.62 15.44
CA LYS A 329 12.27 -18.45 14.58
C LYS A 329 11.71 -19.86 14.44
N LEU A 330 12.04 -20.51 13.32
CA LEU A 330 11.86 -21.94 13.17
C LEU A 330 12.91 -22.65 14.04
N SER A 331 12.48 -23.66 14.79
CA SER A 331 13.35 -24.52 15.57
C SER A 331 12.94 -25.98 15.39
N VAL A 332 13.92 -26.87 15.44
CA VAL A 332 13.70 -28.32 15.29
C VAL A 332 13.65 -28.94 16.68
N GLN A 333 12.45 -29.34 17.10
CA GLN A 333 12.23 -29.98 18.40
C GLN A 333 11.70 -31.39 18.19
N SER A 334 12.38 -32.40 18.74
CA SER A 334 11.98 -33.81 18.61
C SER A 334 11.76 -34.25 17.16
N GLY A 335 12.57 -33.74 16.23
CA GLY A 335 12.46 -34.04 14.79
C GLY A 335 11.32 -33.33 14.05
N SER A 336 10.60 -32.42 14.70
CA SER A 336 9.53 -31.61 14.10
C SER A 336 9.91 -30.13 14.06
N VAL A 337 9.59 -29.46 12.95
CA VAL A 337 9.80 -28.01 12.81
C VAL A 337 8.64 -27.27 13.48
N VAL A 338 8.99 -26.42 14.44
CA VAL A 338 8.04 -25.58 15.19
C VAL A 338 8.49 -24.13 15.15
N LEU A 339 7.53 -23.22 15.27
CA LEU A 339 7.81 -21.80 15.41
C LEU A 339 7.92 -21.47 16.90
N VAL A 340 9.02 -20.83 17.31
CA VAL A 340 9.28 -20.44 18.71
C VAL A 340 9.72 -18.99 18.79
N LYS A 341 9.41 -18.33 19.91
CA LYS A 341 9.90 -16.97 20.17
C LYS A 341 11.43 -16.97 20.28
N LYS A 342 12.07 -15.98 19.65
CA LYS A 342 13.51 -15.78 19.85
C LYS A 342 13.78 -15.31 21.29
N PRO A 343 14.91 -15.69 21.90
CA PRO A 343 15.25 -15.29 23.27
C PRO A 343 15.12 -13.79 23.52
N GLU A 344 15.55 -12.96 22.56
CA GLU A 344 15.54 -11.50 22.60
C GLU A 344 14.12 -10.91 22.65
N ASN A 345 13.11 -11.68 22.22
CA ASN A 345 11.71 -11.25 22.21
C ASN A 345 10.89 -11.78 23.39
N ILE A 346 11.52 -12.56 24.27
CA ILE A 346 10.91 -12.95 25.54
C ILE A 346 10.83 -11.72 26.46
N ASP A 347 11.83 -10.83 26.41
CA ASP A 347 11.94 -9.63 27.23
C ASP A 347 11.45 -8.33 26.53
N ARG A 348 10.91 -8.43 25.30
CA ARG A 348 10.45 -7.30 24.45
C ARG A 348 11.52 -6.28 24.05
N ASP A 349 12.72 -6.75 23.68
CA ASP A 349 13.81 -5.85 23.24
C ASP A 349 13.59 -5.23 21.84
N ILE A 350 12.48 -5.54 21.15
CA ILE A 350 12.14 -5.03 19.82
C ILE A 350 10.88 -4.16 19.91
N ILE A 351 11.06 -2.84 19.75
CA ILE A 351 9.98 -1.85 19.78
C ILE A 351 10.06 -0.97 18.54
N THR A 352 9.00 -0.98 17.74
CA THR A 352 8.88 -0.09 16.57
C THR A 352 8.49 1.31 17.01
N THR A 353 9.16 2.31 16.44
CA THR A 353 8.83 3.71 16.68
C THR A 353 7.54 4.04 15.93
N PRO A 354 6.47 4.49 16.62
CA PRO A 354 5.24 4.89 15.95
C PRO A 354 5.45 5.99 14.91
N THR A 355 4.80 5.88 13.75
CA THR A 355 4.98 6.78 12.60
C THR A 355 4.72 8.25 12.92
N PHE A 356 3.83 8.56 13.87
CA PHE A 356 3.59 9.93 14.30
C PHE A 356 4.81 10.54 15.03
N ILE A 357 5.53 9.73 15.84
CA ILE A 357 6.76 10.17 16.51
C ILE A 357 7.86 10.40 15.46
N ILE A 358 8.00 9.48 14.52
CA ILE A 358 8.95 9.61 13.40
C ILE A 358 8.69 10.92 12.64
N SER A 359 7.43 11.17 12.29
CA SER A 359 7.00 12.37 11.56
C SER A 359 7.35 13.66 12.30
N ASP A 360 7.12 13.70 13.62
CA ASP A 360 7.45 14.84 14.46
C ASP A 360 8.97 15.08 14.55
N ILE A 361 9.77 14.02 14.68
CA ILE A 361 11.24 14.11 14.66
C ILE A 361 11.70 14.68 13.32
N LEU A 362 11.25 14.11 12.20
CA LEU A 362 11.67 14.52 10.86
C LEU A 362 11.29 15.98 10.55
N ARG A 363 10.09 16.41 10.98
CA ARG A 363 9.61 17.80 10.82
C ARG A 363 10.48 18.80 11.59
N ASN A 364 10.91 18.45 12.80
CA ASN A 364 11.71 19.33 13.64
C ASN A 364 13.22 19.28 13.33
N THR A 365 13.68 18.30 12.55
CA THR A 365 15.11 18.09 12.27
C THR A 365 15.43 18.20 10.78
N VAL A 366 15.07 17.20 9.99
CA VAL A 366 15.44 17.05 8.58
C VAL A 366 14.80 18.12 7.70
N LEU A 367 13.51 18.41 7.94
CA LEU A 367 12.81 19.48 7.22
C LEU A 367 13.52 20.82 7.44
N LYS A 368 13.82 21.16 8.71
CA LYS A 368 14.59 22.36 9.09
C LYS A 368 15.99 22.38 8.49
N LYS A 369 16.67 21.22 8.45
CA LYS A 369 17.99 21.11 7.83
C LYS A 369 17.97 21.40 6.34
N CYS A 370 16.90 21.03 5.63
CA CYS A 370 16.75 21.22 4.19
C CYS A 370 16.25 22.61 3.79
N GLU A 371 15.70 23.40 4.73
CA GLU A 371 15.22 24.76 4.45
C GLU A 371 16.32 25.62 3.79
N GLY A 372 15.93 26.32 2.71
CA GLY A 372 16.78 27.23 1.95
C GLY A 372 17.85 26.58 1.05
N LYS A 373 17.98 25.24 1.06
CA LYS A 373 19.00 24.53 0.27
C LYS A 373 18.56 24.26 -1.17
N THR A 374 19.54 24.17 -2.05
CA THR A 374 19.40 23.71 -3.44
C THR A 374 19.29 22.19 -3.51
N ASP A 375 18.83 21.67 -4.65
CA ASP A 375 18.82 20.24 -4.96
C ASP A 375 20.20 19.60 -4.75
N ASN A 376 21.25 20.24 -5.27
CA ASN A 376 22.62 19.76 -5.16
C ASN A 376 23.16 19.73 -3.71
N GLU A 377 22.72 20.67 -2.87
CA GLU A 377 23.10 20.68 -1.45
C GLU A 377 22.33 19.62 -0.67
N ILE A 378 21.03 19.46 -0.94
CA ILE A 378 20.20 18.42 -0.32
C ILE A 378 20.75 17.03 -0.65
N LEU A 379 21.07 16.77 -1.92
CA LEU A 379 21.64 15.49 -2.39
C LEU A 379 23.04 15.18 -1.87
N LYS A 380 23.67 16.10 -1.12
CA LYS A 380 24.96 15.88 -0.42
C LYS A 380 24.79 15.66 1.09
N LEU A 381 23.60 15.88 1.64
CA LEU A 381 23.32 15.59 3.04
C LEU A 381 23.37 14.09 3.28
N LYS A 382 23.79 13.70 4.49
CA LYS A 382 23.85 12.30 4.93
C LYS A 382 23.07 12.16 6.22
N PHE A 383 22.11 11.26 6.23
CA PHE A 383 21.27 10.94 7.37
C PHE A 383 21.46 9.47 7.70
N ALA A 384 21.70 9.17 8.97
CA ALA A 384 21.96 7.82 9.43
C ALA A 384 21.00 7.46 10.56
N ASP A 385 20.41 6.28 10.45
CA ASP A 385 19.77 5.59 11.57
C ASP A 385 20.64 4.40 11.96
N ILE A 386 21.21 4.44 13.16
CA ILE A 386 22.20 3.45 13.64
C ILE A 386 21.56 2.24 14.35
N SER A 387 20.23 2.23 14.42
CA SER A 387 19.42 1.13 14.96
C SER A 387 18.11 1.08 14.17
N CYS A 388 18.22 0.92 12.85
CA CYS A 388 17.12 1.21 11.94
C CYS A 388 15.97 0.20 12.00
N GLY A 389 16.16 -0.96 12.63
CA GLY A 389 15.18 -2.02 12.66
C GLY A 389 14.74 -2.40 11.24
N SER A 390 13.44 -2.58 11.04
CA SER A 390 12.84 -2.83 9.73
C SER A 390 12.75 -1.59 8.82
N GLY A 391 13.26 -0.44 9.28
CA GLY A 391 13.52 0.72 8.44
C GLY A 391 12.47 1.82 8.51
N ALA A 392 11.46 1.73 9.38
CA ALA A 392 10.34 2.68 9.43
C ALA A 392 10.80 4.15 9.38
N PHE A 393 11.81 4.52 10.18
CA PHE A 393 12.36 5.88 10.19
C PHE A 393 13.01 6.27 8.85
N LEU A 394 13.82 5.37 8.27
CA LEU A 394 14.52 5.61 7.02
C LEU A 394 13.57 5.69 5.82
N LEU A 395 12.47 4.93 5.82
CA LEU A 395 11.44 5.00 4.79
C LEU A 395 10.72 6.34 4.82
N GLU A 396 10.29 6.81 6.00
CA GLU A 396 9.66 8.13 6.16
C GLU A 396 10.62 9.27 5.85
N LEU A 397 11.89 9.13 6.25
CA LEU A 397 12.96 10.06 5.90
C LEU A 397 13.15 10.18 4.39
N PHE A 398 13.24 9.04 3.69
CA PHE A 398 13.38 8.99 2.25
C PHE A 398 12.19 9.68 1.56
N GLN A 399 10.98 9.38 2.01
CA GLN A 399 9.76 10.01 1.49
C GLN A 399 9.75 11.53 1.72
N LEU A 400 10.15 12.00 2.91
CA LEU A 400 10.22 13.44 3.21
C LEU A 400 11.21 14.17 2.29
N ILE A 401 12.43 13.66 2.11
CA ILE A 401 13.42 14.33 1.26
C ILE A 401 12.97 14.30 -0.22
N ASN A 402 12.30 13.22 -0.63
CA ASN A 402 11.69 13.11 -1.96
C ASN A 402 10.67 14.24 -2.18
N ASP A 403 9.75 14.43 -1.23
CA ASP A 403 8.73 15.48 -1.28
C ASP A 403 9.36 16.89 -1.29
N ILE A 404 10.40 17.11 -0.49
CA ILE A 404 11.17 18.37 -0.49
C ILE A 404 11.77 18.66 -1.87
N LEU A 405 12.38 17.66 -2.53
CA LEU A 405 12.93 17.84 -3.87
C LEU A 405 11.85 18.07 -4.92
N ILE A 406 10.69 17.40 -4.82
CA ILE A 406 9.54 17.68 -5.68
C ILE A 406 9.14 19.14 -5.55
N ASP A 407 8.95 19.63 -4.32
CA ASP A 407 8.55 21.01 -4.06
C ASP A 407 9.60 22.04 -4.52
N TYR A 408 10.89 21.70 -4.37
CA TYR A 408 11.98 22.50 -4.90
C TYR A 408 11.90 22.63 -6.43
N TYR A 409 11.78 21.50 -7.14
CA TYR A 409 11.73 21.50 -8.59
C TYR A 409 10.44 22.11 -9.14
N LEU A 410 9.31 21.99 -8.44
CA LEU A 410 8.08 22.68 -8.82
C LEU A 410 8.27 24.20 -8.89
N LYS A 411 9.05 24.76 -7.97
CA LYS A 411 9.33 26.21 -7.91
C LYS A 411 10.45 26.64 -8.86
N LYS A 412 11.45 25.79 -9.10
CA LYS A 412 12.69 26.17 -9.80
C LYS A 412 12.83 25.62 -11.21
N ASN A 413 12.45 24.36 -11.44
CA ASN A 413 12.60 23.71 -12.73
C ASN A 413 11.66 22.50 -12.86
N LYS A 414 10.42 22.78 -13.26
CA LYS A 414 9.35 21.78 -13.40
C LYS A 414 9.67 20.69 -14.44
N ILE A 415 10.55 20.97 -15.41
CA ILE A 415 10.94 20.02 -16.48
C ILE A 415 11.71 18.82 -15.89
N LYS A 416 12.36 18.98 -14.73
CA LYS A 416 13.01 17.86 -14.03
C LYS A 416 12.01 16.88 -13.38
N LEU A 417 10.71 17.18 -13.39
CA LEU A 417 9.67 16.34 -12.78
C LEU A 417 8.88 15.58 -13.85
N ILE A 418 8.41 14.40 -13.46
CA ILE A 418 7.44 13.65 -14.25
C ILE A 418 6.05 14.04 -13.77
N GLN A 419 5.25 14.66 -14.64
CA GLN A 419 3.85 14.94 -14.34
C GLN A 419 3.03 13.66 -14.48
N THR A 420 2.28 13.32 -13.45
CA THR A 420 1.49 12.09 -13.39
C THR A 420 0.00 12.35 -13.50
N ASN A 421 -0.46 13.48 -12.94
CA ASN A 421 -1.85 13.90 -13.02
C ASN A 421 -1.92 15.44 -12.98
N ILE A 422 -3.13 16.00 -12.90
CA ILE A 422 -3.37 17.43 -12.72
C ILE A 422 -2.64 17.88 -11.44
N ASN A 423 -1.66 18.77 -11.61
CA ASN A 423 -0.82 19.31 -10.53
C ASN A 423 -0.12 18.28 -9.63
N THR A 424 0.03 17.02 -10.09
CA THR A 424 0.72 15.96 -9.36
C THR A 424 1.98 15.52 -10.11
N TYR A 425 3.08 15.39 -9.36
CA TYR A 425 4.41 15.20 -9.92
C TYR A 425 5.20 14.18 -9.11
N LYS A 426 6.15 13.51 -9.76
CA LYS A 426 7.09 12.58 -9.15
C LYS A 426 8.52 12.88 -9.61
N LEU A 427 9.49 12.56 -8.76
CA LEU A 427 10.89 12.53 -9.17
C LEU A 427 11.13 11.43 -10.21
N PRO A 428 11.96 11.67 -11.24
CA PRO A 428 12.52 10.63 -12.10
C PRO A 428 13.29 9.58 -11.28
N PHE A 429 13.32 8.35 -11.79
CA PHE A 429 14.00 7.23 -11.14
C PHE A 429 15.46 7.54 -10.79
N GLU A 430 16.21 8.15 -11.72
CA GLU A 430 17.62 8.51 -11.48
C GLU A 430 17.82 9.44 -10.29
N ILE A 431 16.94 10.43 -10.10
CA ILE A 431 17.04 11.36 -8.97
C ILE A 431 16.68 10.65 -7.67
N LYS A 432 15.66 9.78 -7.68
CA LYS A 432 15.30 8.97 -6.51
C LYS A 432 16.45 8.05 -6.09
N ARG A 433 17.09 7.40 -7.07
CA ARG A 433 18.24 6.52 -6.84
C ARG A 433 19.42 7.30 -6.27
N GLN A 434 19.72 8.48 -6.81
CA GLN A 434 20.76 9.36 -6.27
C GLN A 434 20.46 9.78 -4.82
N LEU A 435 19.22 10.17 -4.53
CA LEU A 435 18.80 10.52 -3.18
C LEU A 435 18.98 9.34 -2.22
N LEU A 436 18.54 8.14 -2.61
CA LEU A 436 18.67 6.95 -1.78
C LEU A 436 20.14 6.65 -1.46
N LEU A 437 20.99 6.58 -2.49
CA LEU A 437 22.40 6.19 -2.34
C LEU A 437 23.27 7.24 -1.64
N ASN A 438 22.95 8.53 -1.80
CA ASN A 438 23.75 9.60 -1.23
C ASN A 438 23.31 10.02 0.16
N CYS A 439 22.02 9.90 0.48
CA CYS A 439 21.45 10.54 1.67
C CYS A 439 21.03 9.55 2.76
N ILE A 440 20.70 8.31 2.43
CA ILE A 440 20.06 7.37 3.37
C ILE A 440 21.06 6.29 3.80
N TYR A 441 21.33 6.22 5.11
CA TYR A 441 22.23 5.24 5.71
C TYR A 441 21.55 4.54 6.88
N GLY A 442 21.68 3.23 6.95
CA GLY A 442 21.09 2.41 8.02
C GLY A 442 22.09 1.41 8.56
N VAL A 443 22.06 1.18 9.86
CA VAL A 443 22.79 0.10 10.54
C VAL A 443 21.82 -0.60 11.49
N ASP A 444 21.86 -1.93 11.51
CA ASP A 444 21.21 -2.74 12.53
C ASP A 444 22.07 -3.97 12.84
N LYS A 445 21.92 -4.52 14.05
CA LYS A 445 22.59 -5.75 14.47
C LYS A 445 21.93 -6.99 13.86
N ASP A 446 20.63 -6.96 13.59
CA ASP A 446 19.90 -8.08 13.00
C ASP A 446 19.93 -7.97 11.47
N TYR A 447 20.55 -8.97 10.84
CA TYR A 447 20.62 -9.08 9.38
C TYR A 447 19.25 -9.00 8.70
N ASN A 448 18.22 -9.60 9.32
CA ASN A 448 16.87 -9.65 8.75
C ASN A 448 16.20 -8.28 8.77
N ALA A 449 16.50 -7.46 9.78
CA ALA A 449 16.04 -6.08 9.88
C ALA A 449 16.68 -5.20 8.79
N VAL A 450 17.96 -5.43 8.50
CA VAL A 450 18.66 -4.75 7.40
C VAL A 450 18.04 -5.13 6.04
N GLU A 451 17.77 -6.41 5.78
CA GLU A 451 17.15 -6.85 4.54
C GLU A 451 15.72 -6.30 4.37
N ALA A 452 14.96 -6.24 5.46
CA ALA A 452 13.65 -5.58 5.52
C ALA A 452 13.72 -4.10 5.13
N THR A 453 14.66 -3.38 5.74
CA THR A 453 14.88 -1.95 5.47
C THR A 453 15.23 -1.72 4.01
N LYS A 454 16.15 -2.52 3.46
CA LYS A 454 16.52 -2.45 2.03
C LYS A 454 15.31 -2.68 1.15
N PHE A 455 14.53 -3.74 1.42
CA PHE A 455 13.31 -4.05 0.68
C PHE A 455 12.33 -2.87 0.69
N GLY A 456 12.13 -2.24 1.85
CA GLY A 456 11.20 -1.14 2.01
C GLY A 456 11.62 0.15 1.28
N LEU A 457 12.92 0.36 1.12
CA LEU A 457 13.50 1.52 0.42
C LEU A 457 13.57 1.35 -1.11
N LEU A 458 13.47 0.11 -1.61
CA LEU A 458 13.44 -0.24 -3.04
C LEU A 458 12.02 -0.08 -3.62
#